data_AF-A0A919DTU3-F1
#
_entry.id   AF-A0A919DTU3-F1
#
_cell.length_a   1.000
_cell.length_b   1.000
_cell.length_c   1.000
_cell.angle_alpha   90.00
_cell.angle_beta   90.00
_cell.angle_gamma   90.00
#
_symmetry.space_group_name_H-M   'P 1'
#
loop_
_entity.id
_entity.type
_entity.pdbx_description
1 polymer ?
#
loop_
_entity_poly.entity_id
_entity_poly.type
_entity_poly.pdbx_seq_one_letter_code
_entity_poly.pdbx_strand_id
1 'polypeptide(L)'
;MGTTHIMRRALHREVAGTIGLLADADDFAAMRRYRTFTFDDHPTYLQQVEGLLKAQAAQGRLTSLALFDPEEYEEFCAESGLDPDASASRARFAAELAASGPTAPYEGQALADLVPDLVDETVRQTTWEYATMLLAGIGACAECGVDIGRSAFTRASELLMRVLATEGAGPRHLVCSVPCDGQTLLAALHTGHDGAGHTRLDETEALEFTTVLAVGIATGGTGGLVMRTSTEAGDRVQGWRLEGERLCPLTAAEVFDAYCTDAVSGDLIAPESGVDYSAAPDLGSDGSEEGHHH
;
A
#
# COMPACT_ATOMS: atom_id res chain seq x y z
N MET A 1 -26.38 -9.39 -11.24
CA MET A 1 -25.53 -9.55 -10.03
C MET A 1 -25.10 -8.19 -9.44
N GLY A 2 -25.97 -7.16 -9.42
CA GLY A 2 -25.60 -5.82 -8.92
C GLY A 2 -26.30 -5.37 -7.62
N THR A 3 -27.29 -6.14 -7.13
CA THR A 3 -28.16 -5.74 -6.01
C THR A 3 -27.59 -6.11 -4.63
N THR A 4 -26.81 -7.19 -4.51
CA THR A 4 -26.27 -7.64 -3.22
C THR A 4 -25.17 -6.73 -2.68
N HIS A 5 -24.32 -6.16 -3.54
CA HIS A 5 -23.29 -5.19 -3.13
C HIS A 5 -23.88 -3.86 -2.66
N ILE A 6 -24.91 -3.35 -3.34
CA ILE A 6 -25.60 -2.11 -2.95
C ILE A 6 -26.31 -2.30 -1.59
N MET A 7 -26.93 -3.46 -1.37
CA MET A 7 -27.63 -3.78 -0.13
C MET A 7 -26.65 -3.99 1.04
N ARG A 8 -25.51 -4.66 0.82
CA ARG A 8 -24.43 -4.80 1.82
C ARG A 8 -23.81 -3.44 2.18
N ARG A 9 -23.59 -2.55 1.21
CA ARG A 9 -23.05 -1.20 1.43
C ARG A 9 -24.06 -0.28 2.16
N ALA A 10 -25.36 -0.44 1.90
CA ALA A 10 -26.42 0.27 2.62
C ALA A 10 -26.59 -0.22 4.07
N LEU A 11 -26.56 -1.55 4.30
CA LEU A 11 -26.57 -2.16 5.63
C LEU A 11 -25.31 -1.81 6.44
N HIS A 12 -24.14 -1.76 5.80
CA HIS A 12 -22.91 -1.28 6.45
C HIS A 12 -23.04 0.19 6.89
N ARG A 13 -23.70 1.09 6.14
CA ARG A 13 -23.91 2.49 6.61
C ARG A 13 -24.91 2.61 7.76
N GLU A 14 -25.89 1.72 7.88
CA GLU A 14 -26.86 1.75 8.98
C GLU A 14 -26.30 1.16 10.29
N VAL A 15 -25.31 0.26 10.21
CA VAL A 15 -24.77 -0.49 11.37
C VAL A 15 -23.33 -0.11 11.71
N ALA A 16 -22.52 0.31 10.73
CA ALA A 16 -21.10 0.61 10.91
C ALA A 16 -20.85 2.12 11.08
N GLY A 17 -20.23 2.50 12.19
CA GLY A 17 -19.70 3.86 12.38
C GLY A 17 -18.28 3.96 11.81
N THR A 18 -17.90 5.13 11.28
CA THR A 18 -16.50 5.43 10.96
C THR A 18 -16.00 6.55 11.86
N ILE A 19 -14.82 6.37 12.42
CA ILE A 19 -14.15 7.35 13.26
C ILE A 19 -12.88 7.78 12.54
N GLY A 20 -12.77 9.08 12.26
CA GLY A 20 -11.51 9.69 11.83
C GLY A 20 -10.55 9.80 13.01
N LEU A 21 -9.35 9.26 12.85
CA LEU A 21 -8.34 9.14 13.88
C LEU A 21 -7.14 10.03 13.56
N LEU A 22 -6.78 10.93 14.48
CA LEU A 22 -5.53 11.70 14.44
C LEU A 22 -4.42 10.80 14.99
N ALA A 23 -3.70 10.12 14.10
CA ALA A 23 -2.74 9.08 14.47
C ALA A 23 -1.46 9.64 15.10
N ASP A 24 -0.96 10.77 14.60
CA ASP A 24 0.23 11.44 15.13
C ASP A 24 -0.10 12.70 15.94
N ALA A 25 0.92 13.19 16.65
CA ALA A 25 0.79 14.31 17.56
C ALA A 25 0.76 15.68 16.86
N ASP A 26 1.32 15.78 15.65
CA ASP A 26 1.38 17.02 14.89
C ASP A 26 0.00 17.32 14.27
N ASP A 27 -0.64 16.31 13.68
CA ASP A 27 -2.02 16.38 13.20
C ASP A 27 -3.01 16.71 14.33
N PHE A 28 -2.81 16.07 15.49
CA PHE A 28 -3.57 16.40 16.69
C PHE A 28 -3.39 17.87 17.10
N ALA A 29 -2.15 18.38 17.08
CA ALA A 29 -1.84 19.75 17.42
C ALA A 29 -2.45 20.75 16.41
N ALA A 30 -2.51 20.41 15.12
CA ALA A 30 -3.18 21.20 14.11
C ALA A 30 -4.68 21.36 14.44
N MET A 31 -5.35 20.29 14.86
CA MET A 31 -6.77 20.33 15.22
C MET A 31 -7.07 21.13 16.49
N ARG A 32 -6.10 21.32 17.40
CA ARG A 32 -6.26 22.13 18.64
C ARG A 32 -6.58 23.60 18.38
N ARG A 33 -6.38 24.11 17.17
CA ARG A 33 -6.76 25.48 16.80
C ARG A 33 -8.28 25.70 16.75
N TYR A 34 -9.07 24.63 16.60
CA TYR A 34 -10.53 24.67 16.57
C TYR A 34 -11.10 24.64 17.98
N ARG A 35 -11.95 25.62 18.34
CA ARG A 35 -12.44 25.81 19.71
C ARG A 35 -13.33 24.67 20.18
N THR A 36 -14.02 23.98 19.28
CA THR A 36 -14.87 22.83 19.62
C THR A 36 -14.09 21.52 19.70
N PHE A 37 -12.80 21.52 19.38
CA PHE A 37 -11.91 20.38 19.58
C PHE A 37 -11.26 20.45 20.97
N THR A 38 -11.96 19.90 21.96
CA THR A 38 -11.67 20.15 23.39
C THR A 38 -10.72 19.13 24.03
N PHE A 39 -9.98 18.34 23.24
CA PHE A 39 -9.01 17.37 23.78
C PHE A 39 -7.69 18.07 24.08
N ASP A 40 -7.06 17.81 25.22
CA ASP A 40 -5.89 18.57 25.67
C ASP A 40 -4.53 17.97 25.28
N ASP A 41 -4.45 16.65 25.23
CA ASP A 41 -3.24 15.92 24.85
C ASP A 41 -3.58 14.70 23.98
N HIS A 42 -2.65 14.37 23.08
CA HIS A 42 -2.80 13.31 22.10
C HIS A 42 -2.90 11.90 22.72
N PRO A 43 -2.09 11.52 23.72
CA PRO A 43 -2.23 10.21 24.37
C PRO A 43 -3.59 10.01 25.03
N THR A 44 -4.13 11.02 25.72
CA THR A 44 -5.47 10.95 26.31
C THR A 44 -6.53 10.89 25.22
N TYR A 45 -6.40 11.64 24.12
CA TYR A 45 -7.30 11.53 22.98
C TYR A 45 -7.37 10.10 22.44
N LEU A 46 -6.23 9.45 22.19
CA LEU A 46 -6.19 8.06 21.73
C LEU A 46 -6.87 7.10 22.73
N GLN A 47 -6.61 7.26 24.03
CA GLN A 47 -7.27 6.46 25.06
C GLN A 47 -8.80 6.65 25.07
N GLN A 48 -9.29 7.88 24.87
CA GLN A 48 -10.73 8.16 24.80
C GLN A 48 -11.37 7.56 23.55
N VAL A 49 -10.70 7.63 22.40
CA VAL A 49 -11.16 6.99 21.16
C VAL A 49 -11.18 5.47 21.32
N GLU A 50 -10.15 4.87 21.92
CA GLU A 50 -10.12 3.43 22.21
C GLU A 50 -11.26 3.02 23.14
N GLY A 51 -11.54 3.81 24.18
CA GLY A 51 -12.68 3.60 25.07
C GLY A 51 -14.02 3.63 24.34
N LEU A 52 -14.19 4.57 23.40
CA LEU A 52 -15.38 4.67 22.54
C LEU A 52 -15.53 3.44 21.64
N LEU A 53 -14.45 3.01 20.99
CA LEU A 53 -14.42 1.81 20.14
C LEU A 53 -14.82 0.55 20.92
N LYS A 54 -14.22 0.35 22.11
CA LYS A 54 -14.56 -0.76 23.00
C LYS A 54 -16.04 -0.73 23.41
N ALA A 55 -16.58 0.45 23.71
CA ALA A 55 -17.98 0.60 24.05
C ALA A 55 -18.93 0.28 22.88
N GLN A 56 -18.56 0.67 21.65
CA GLN A 56 -19.34 0.36 20.45
C GLN A 56 -19.27 -1.14 20.09
N ALA A 57 -18.09 -1.75 20.20
CA ALA A 57 -17.91 -3.18 20.00
C ALA A 57 -18.72 -4.01 21.02
N ALA A 58 -18.74 -3.60 22.30
CA ALA A 58 -19.55 -4.24 23.34
C ALA A 58 -21.07 -4.15 23.08
N GLN A 59 -21.51 -3.17 22.28
CA GLN A 59 -22.90 -3.04 21.83
C GLN A 59 -23.19 -3.79 20.52
N GLY A 60 -22.21 -4.54 19.99
CA GLY A 60 -22.33 -5.27 18.73
C GLY A 60 -22.33 -4.38 17.49
N ARG A 61 -21.86 -3.13 17.60
CA ARG A 61 -21.75 -2.20 16.47
C ARG A 61 -20.44 -2.43 15.74
N LEU A 62 -20.51 -2.58 14.42
CA LEU A 62 -19.32 -2.57 13.58
C LEU A 62 -18.76 -1.14 13.59
N THR A 63 -17.45 -1.00 13.73
CA THR A 63 -16.81 0.31 13.68
C THR A 63 -15.55 0.19 12.84
N SER A 64 -15.32 1.17 11.98
CA SER A 64 -14.08 1.29 11.20
C SER A 64 -13.36 2.57 11.58
N LEU A 65 -12.04 2.56 11.43
CA LEU A 65 -11.18 3.71 11.58
C LEU A 65 -10.66 4.16 10.21
N ALA A 66 -10.48 5.46 10.06
CA ALA A 66 -9.78 6.08 8.94
C ALA A 66 -8.80 7.10 9.51
N LEU A 67 -7.68 7.36 8.84
CA LEU A 67 -6.82 8.48 9.23
C LEU A 67 -7.54 9.80 8.98
N PHE A 68 -7.37 10.74 9.90
CA PHE A 68 -7.89 12.09 9.77
C PHE A 68 -6.72 13.02 9.52
N ASP A 69 -6.58 13.48 8.28
CA ASP A 69 -5.63 14.51 7.90
C ASP A 69 -6.27 15.91 8.08
N PRO A 70 -5.69 16.80 8.91
CA PRO A 70 -6.20 18.16 9.12
C PRO A 70 -6.14 19.06 7.87
N GLU A 71 -5.15 18.87 6.99
CA GLU A 71 -5.01 19.63 5.75
C GLU A 71 -6.11 19.22 4.75
N GLU A 72 -6.33 17.92 4.54
CA GLU A 72 -7.44 17.43 3.71
C GLU A 72 -8.80 17.87 4.27
N TYR A 73 -8.95 17.89 5.60
CA TYR A 73 -10.16 18.35 6.25
C TYR A 73 -10.46 19.84 5.97
N GLU A 74 -9.43 20.68 5.94
CA GLU A 74 -9.55 22.09 5.62
C GLU A 74 -9.99 22.30 4.17
N GLU A 75 -9.37 21.57 3.24
CA GLU A 75 -9.75 21.58 1.83
C GLU A 75 -11.20 21.13 1.64
N PHE A 76 -11.58 20.00 2.25
CA PHE A 76 -12.95 19.50 2.22
C PHE A 76 -13.97 20.53 2.74
N CYS A 77 -13.64 21.22 3.85
CA CYS A 77 -14.51 22.26 4.40
C CYS A 77 -14.61 23.47 3.47
N ALA A 78 -13.50 23.90 2.87
CA ALA A 78 -13.46 25.01 1.93
C ALA A 78 -14.30 24.71 0.67
N GLU A 79 -14.14 23.52 0.09
CA GLU A 79 -14.89 23.09 -1.09
C GLU A 79 -16.39 22.90 -0.81
N SER A 80 -16.71 22.37 0.37
CA SER A 80 -18.10 22.11 0.78
C SER A 80 -18.81 23.32 1.40
N GLY A 81 -18.11 24.43 1.63
CA GLY A 81 -18.64 25.61 2.32
C GLY A 81 -19.05 25.34 3.77
N LEU A 82 -18.32 24.45 4.46
CA LEU A 82 -18.58 24.05 5.84
C LEU A 82 -17.72 24.84 6.82
N ASP A 83 -18.22 25.03 8.04
CA ASP A 83 -17.43 25.61 9.13
C ASP A 83 -16.48 24.54 9.70
N PRO A 84 -15.15 24.70 9.60
CA PRO A 84 -14.20 23.71 10.10
C PRO A 84 -14.16 23.63 11.64
N ASP A 85 -14.67 24.64 12.36
CA ASP A 85 -14.82 24.55 13.82
C ASP A 85 -16.11 23.81 14.22
N ALA A 86 -17.01 23.43 13.30
CA ALA A 86 -18.22 22.71 13.67
C ALA A 86 -17.99 21.20 13.82
N SER A 87 -18.46 20.60 14.93
CA SER A 87 -18.39 19.14 15.14
C SER A 87 -19.15 18.34 14.07
N ALA A 88 -20.22 18.92 13.51
CA ALA A 88 -20.96 18.32 12.41
C ALA A 88 -20.12 18.22 11.11
N SER A 89 -19.24 19.18 10.86
CA SER A 89 -18.33 19.16 9.70
C SER A 89 -17.31 18.03 9.84
N ARG A 90 -16.74 17.85 11.04
CA ARG A 90 -15.85 16.70 11.33
C ARG A 90 -16.55 15.36 11.17
N ALA A 91 -17.79 15.24 11.65
CA ALA A 91 -18.58 14.02 11.47
C ALA A 91 -18.90 13.74 9.99
N ARG A 92 -19.14 14.80 9.19
CA ARG A 92 -19.34 14.68 7.76
C ARG A 92 -18.07 14.26 7.03
N PHE A 93 -16.91 14.81 7.42
CA PHE A 93 -15.62 14.40 6.86
C PHE A 93 -15.30 12.94 7.22
N ALA A 94 -15.54 12.49 8.45
CA ALA A 94 -15.41 11.07 8.81
C ALA A 94 -16.30 10.15 7.97
N ALA A 95 -17.47 10.62 7.53
CA ALA A 95 -18.34 9.88 6.62
C ALA A 95 -17.85 9.91 5.16
N GLU A 96 -17.14 10.96 4.76
CA GLU A 96 -16.44 11.03 3.47
C GLU A 96 -15.28 10.03 3.45
N LEU A 97 -14.42 10.04 4.47
CA LEU A 97 -13.34 9.06 4.65
C LEU A 97 -13.86 7.61 4.59
N ALA A 98 -15.04 7.34 5.17
CA ALA A 98 -15.69 6.02 5.09
C ALA A 98 -16.10 5.60 3.67
N ALA A 99 -16.33 6.56 2.78
CA ALA A 99 -16.84 6.35 1.44
C ALA A 99 -15.73 6.24 0.39
N SER A 100 -14.66 7.03 0.55
CA SER A 100 -13.60 7.24 -0.43
C SER A 100 -12.19 6.89 0.07
N GLY A 101 -11.96 6.83 1.38
CA GLY A 101 -10.63 6.62 1.96
C GLY A 101 -10.37 5.19 2.46
N PRO A 102 -9.11 4.92 2.86
CA PRO A 102 -8.72 3.66 3.46
C PRO A 102 -9.36 3.54 4.84
N THR A 103 -9.91 2.35 5.15
CA THR A 103 -10.51 2.11 6.46
C THR A 103 -10.09 0.76 7.03
N ALA A 104 -9.78 0.74 8.32
CA ALA A 104 -9.47 -0.48 9.06
C ALA A 104 -10.64 -0.85 9.99
N PRO A 105 -11.16 -2.09 9.93
CA PRO A 105 -12.20 -2.53 10.86
C PRO A 105 -11.63 -2.64 12.28
N TYR A 106 -12.42 -2.21 13.26
CA TYR A 106 -12.10 -2.40 14.67
C TYR A 106 -12.65 -3.74 15.18
N GLU A 107 -11.73 -4.67 15.48
CA GLU A 107 -12.06 -6.02 15.93
C GLU A 107 -11.77 -6.26 17.43
N GLY A 108 -11.50 -5.20 18.20
CA GLY A 108 -11.22 -5.29 19.65
C GLY A 108 -9.74 -5.19 20.04
N GLN A 109 -8.86 -5.02 19.06
CA GLN A 109 -7.43 -4.76 19.24
C GLN A 109 -7.13 -3.41 19.90
N ALA A 110 -5.90 -3.21 20.39
CA ALA A 110 -5.48 -1.91 20.92
C ALA A 110 -5.21 -0.94 19.77
N LEU A 111 -5.46 0.35 19.97
CA LEU A 111 -5.17 1.35 18.92
C LEU A 111 -3.69 1.39 18.54
N ALA A 112 -2.80 1.17 19.50
CA ALA A 112 -1.36 1.14 19.24
C ALA A 112 -0.95 0.03 18.25
N ASP A 113 -1.73 -1.06 18.18
CA ASP A 113 -1.49 -2.16 17.24
C ASP A 113 -2.15 -1.89 15.88
N LEU A 114 -3.27 -1.15 15.85
CA LEU A 114 -4.07 -0.88 14.65
C LEU A 114 -3.63 0.35 13.86
N VAL A 115 -3.05 1.35 14.53
CA VAL A 115 -2.60 2.58 13.87
C VAL A 115 -1.51 2.30 12.82
N PRO A 116 -0.47 1.50 13.10
CA PRO A 116 0.54 1.17 12.09
C PRO A 116 -0.08 0.56 10.82
N ASP A 117 -0.96 -0.43 10.97
CA ASP A 117 -1.63 -1.08 9.83
C ASP A 117 -2.46 -0.08 9.00
N LEU A 118 -3.14 0.86 9.66
CA LEU A 118 -3.95 1.88 8.99
C LEU A 118 -3.09 2.94 8.27
N VAL A 119 -1.93 3.28 8.84
CA VAL A 119 -0.94 4.15 8.18
C VAL A 119 -0.36 3.45 6.96
N ASP A 120 0.04 2.19 7.08
CA ASP A 120 0.57 1.39 5.98
C ASP A 120 -0.44 1.29 4.83
N GLU A 121 -1.72 1.04 5.15
CA GLU A 121 -2.78 0.98 4.14
C GLU A 121 -3.02 2.34 3.46
N THR A 122 -2.93 3.44 4.21
CA THR A 122 -3.07 4.78 3.63
C THR A 122 -1.93 5.09 2.68
N VAL A 123 -0.68 4.82 3.08
CA VAL A 123 0.50 4.98 2.21
C VAL A 123 0.38 4.14 0.95
N ARG A 124 -0.11 2.91 1.06
CA ARG A 124 -0.36 2.03 -0.09
C ARG A 124 -1.38 2.63 -1.06
N GLN A 125 -2.52 3.08 -0.56
CA GLN A 125 -3.56 3.69 -1.40
C GLN A 125 -3.04 4.95 -2.10
N THR A 126 -2.40 5.88 -1.38
CA THR A 126 -1.84 7.10 -1.96
C THR A 126 -0.79 6.79 -3.03
N THR A 127 0.07 5.80 -2.76
CA THR A 127 1.08 5.33 -3.73
C THR A 127 0.42 4.81 -5.00
N TRP A 128 -0.64 4.00 -4.87
CA TRP A 128 -1.36 3.43 -6.01
C TRP A 128 -2.09 4.49 -6.84
N GLU A 129 -2.75 5.45 -6.19
CA GLU A 129 -3.43 6.56 -6.87
C GLU A 129 -2.44 7.41 -7.66
N TYR A 130 -1.30 7.75 -7.05
CA TYR A 130 -0.22 8.48 -7.71
C TYR A 130 0.35 7.71 -8.89
N ALA A 131 0.67 6.42 -8.71
CA ALA A 131 1.19 5.56 -9.77
C ALA A 131 0.21 5.42 -10.96
N THR A 132 -1.08 5.29 -10.66
CA THR A 132 -2.15 5.23 -11.66
C THR A 132 -2.26 6.54 -12.45
N MET A 133 -2.21 7.68 -11.76
CA MET A 133 -2.20 9.01 -12.39
C MET A 133 -0.99 9.17 -13.31
N LEU A 134 0.20 8.74 -12.88
CA LEU A 134 1.40 8.79 -13.70
C LEU A 134 1.26 7.98 -14.98
N LEU A 135 0.85 6.71 -14.88
CA LEU A 135 0.68 5.84 -16.06
C LEU A 135 -0.32 6.43 -17.06
N ALA A 136 -1.43 7.00 -16.57
CA ALA A 136 -2.42 7.67 -17.41
C ALA A 136 -1.86 8.95 -18.08
N GLY A 137 -0.91 9.63 -17.43
CA GLY A 137 -0.31 10.88 -17.89
C GLY A 137 0.79 10.74 -18.96
N ILE A 138 1.43 9.57 -19.09
CA ILE A 138 2.56 9.36 -20.01
C ILE A 138 2.13 9.44 -21.49
N GLY A 139 0.93 8.94 -21.81
CA GLY A 139 0.38 8.98 -23.16
C GLY A 139 0.94 7.92 -24.11
N ALA A 140 0.83 8.19 -25.41
CA ALA A 140 1.21 7.26 -26.47
C ALA A 140 2.63 7.52 -27.00
N CYS A 141 3.31 6.45 -27.38
CA CYS A 141 4.61 6.51 -28.05
C CYS A 141 4.52 7.32 -29.34
N ALA A 142 5.43 8.27 -29.52
CA ALA A 142 5.45 9.15 -30.69
C ALA A 142 5.75 8.41 -32.00
N GLU A 143 6.43 7.25 -31.94
CA GLU A 143 6.84 6.49 -33.13
C GLU A 143 5.79 5.46 -33.56
N CYS A 144 5.25 4.68 -32.63
CA CYS A 144 4.33 3.58 -32.94
C CYS A 144 2.88 3.82 -32.51
N GLY A 145 2.60 4.88 -31.76
CA GLY A 145 1.24 5.24 -31.30
C GLY A 145 0.67 4.32 -30.21
N VAL A 146 1.45 3.38 -29.69
CA VAL A 146 1.04 2.50 -28.59
C VAL A 146 0.99 3.28 -27.28
N ASP A 147 -0.06 3.08 -26.50
CA ASP A 147 -0.19 3.60 -25.14
C ASP A 147 0.91 3.00 -24.23
N ILE A 148 1.83 3.86 -23.78
CA ILE A 148 3.02 3.44 -23.03
C ILE A 148 2.61 2.87 -21.67
N GLY A 149 1.67 3.52 -20.98
CA GLY A 149 1.20 3.07 -19.66
C GLY A 149 0.57 1.68 -19.73
N ARG A 150 -0.27 1.43 -20.74
CA ARG A 150 -0.88 0.10 -20.96
C ARG A 150 0.14 -0.97 -21.36
N SER A 151 1.11 -0.61 -22.20
CA SER A 151 2.20 -1.52 -22.60
C SER A 151 3.03 -1.93 -21.38
N ALA A 152 3.45 -0.95 -20.59
CA ALA A 152 4.21 -1.15 -19.37
C ALA A 152 3.45 -1.99 -18.33
N PHE A 153 2.14 -1.76 -18.16
CA PHE A 153 1.31 -2.56 -17.26
C PHE A 153 1.23 -4.03 -17.68
N THR A 154 1.07 -4.28 -18.99
CA THR A 154 1.08 -5.64 -19.55
C THR A 154 2.42 -6.30 -19.27
N ARG A 155 3.52 -5.57 -19.52
CA ARG A 155 4.87 -6.08 -19.27
C ARG A 155 5.14 -6.37 -17.79
N ALA A 156 4.73 -5.46 -16.90
CA ALA A 156 4.82 -5.65 -15.46
C ALA A 156 4.07 -6.90 -15.01
N SER A 157 2.87 -7.14 -15.55
CA SER A 157 2.07 -8.32 -15.24
C SER A 157 2.79 -9.62 -15.64
N GLU A 158 3.39 -9.65 -16.83
CA GLU A 158 4.17 -10.80 -17.29
C GLU A 158 5.38 -11.08 -16.40
N LEU A 159 6.12 -10.03 -16.02
CA LEU A 159 7.29 -10.14 -15.15
C LEU A 159 6.89 -10.63 -13.76
N LEU A 160 5.80 -10.10 -13.19
CA LEU A 160 5.26 -10.57 -11.91
C LEU A 160 4.91 -12.06 -11.99
N MET A 161 4.23 -12.50 -13.05
CA MET A 161 3.91 -13.92 -13.23
C MET A 161 5.15 -14.80 -13.33
N ARG A 162 6.24 -14.33 -13.95
CA ARG A 162 7.53 -15.06 -13.96
C ARG A 162 8.15 -15.16 -12.58
N VAL A 163 8.14 -14.07 -11.81
CA VAL A 163 8.62 -14.09 -10.42
C VAL A 163 7.80 -15.07 -9.59
N LEU A 164 6.48 -15.04 -9.70
CA LEU A 164 5.58 -15.96 -8.99
C LEU A 164 5.77 -17.43 -9.43
N ALA A 165 6.14 -17.67 -10.68
CA ALA A 165 6.44 -19.01 -11.20
C ALA A 165 7.78 -19.58 -10.71
N THR A 166 8.62 -18.79 -10.05
CA THR A 166 9.87 -19.30 -9.46
C THR A 166 9.59 -20.34 -8.37
N GLU A 167 10.46 -21.33 -8.26
CA GLU A 167 10.31 -22.42 -7.29
C GLU A 167 10.53 -21.91 -5.86
N GLY A 168 9.59 -22.25 -4.98
CA GLY A 168 9.66 -21.90 -3.55
C GLY A 168 8.37 -22.34 -2.87
N ALA A 169 8.47 -23.28 -1.93
CA ALA A 169 7.33 -23.69 -1.12
C ALA A 169 7.08 -22.67 0.00
N GLY A 170 5.82 -22.46 0.35
CA GLY A 170 5.45 -21.61 1.49
C GLY A 170 5.03 -20.18 1.12
N PRO A 171 4.53 -19.42 2.10
CA PRO A 171 4.12 -18.04 1.90
C PRO A 171 5.28 -17.17 1.42
N ARG A 172 4.96 -16.23 0.54
CA ARG A 172 5.92 -15.30 -0.04
C ARG A 172 5.43 -13.88 0.19
N HIS A 173 6.38 -12.99 0.42
CA HIS A 173 6.17 -11.56 0.51
C HIS A 173 7.11 -10.90 -0.50
N LEU A 174 6.52 -10.26 -1.49
CA LEU A 174 7.24 -9.51 -2.52
C LEU A 174 7.14 -8.02 -2.21
N VAL A 175 8.23 -7.30 -2.43
CA VAL A 175 8.28 -5.83 -2.33
C VAL A 175 8.87 -5.28 -3.62
N CYS A 176 8.16 -4.35 -4.25
CA CYS A 176 8.64 -3.57 -5.39
C CYS A 176 8.96 -2.15 -4.92
N SER A 177 10.10 -1.62 -5.38
CA SER A 177 10.56 -0.27 -5.11
C SER A 177 10.96 0.41 -6.40
N VAL A 178 10.33 1.55 -6.69
CA VAL A 178 10.58 2.37 -7.88
C VAL A 178 10.77 3.83 -7.47
N PRO A 179 12.00 4.36 -7.52
CA PRO A 179 12.26 5.79 -7.45
C PRO A 179 11.50 6.55 -8.56
N CYS A 180 10.74 7.58 -8.17
CA CYS A 180 9.97 8.41 -9.08
C CYS A 180 9.86 9.83 -8.52
N ASP A 181 10.21 10.85 -9.30
CA ASP A 181 10.04 12.28 -8.96
C ASP A 181 10.48 12.69 -7.53
N GLY A 182 11.63 12.17 -7.07
CA GLY A 182 12.20 12.52 -5.77
C GLY A 182 11.60 11.77 -4.58
N GLN A 183 10.64 10.86 -4.81
CA GLN A 183 10.11 9.92 -3.84
C GLN A 183 10.38 8.47 -4.30
N THR A 184 10.08 7.50 -3.45
CA THR A 184 10.16 6.06 -3.78
C THR A 184 8.78 5.46 -3.66
N LEU A 185 8.26 4.94 -4.77
CA LEU A 185 7.00 4.20 -4.78
C LEU A 185 7.28 2.78 -4.29
N LEU A 186 6.50 2.33 -3.31
CA LEU A 186 6.61 1.01 -2.72
C LEU A 186 5.28 0.26 -2.87
N ALA A 187 5.36 -1.01 -3.24
CA ALA A 187 4.19 -1.90 -3.20
C ALA A 187 4.60 -3.28 -2.69
N ALA A 188 3.75 -3.84 -1.84
CA ALA A 188 3.91 -5.17 -1.27
C ALA A 188 2.86 -6.13 -1.84
N LEU A 189 3.24 -7.40 -1.96
CA LEU A 189 2.35 -8.46 -2.41
C LEU A 189 2.61 -9.73 -1.61
N HIS A 190 1.57 -10.23 -0.96
CA HIS A 190 1.58 -11.45 -0.19
C HIS A 190 0.95 -12.58 -0.99
N THR A 191 1.66 -13.71 -1.03
CA THR A 191 1.13 -14.96 -1.56
C THR A 191 0.96 -15.93 -0.41
N GLY A 192 -0.28 -16.31 -0.12
CA GLY A 192 -0.60 -17.36 0.85
C GLY A 192 -0.79 -18.72 0.16
N HIS A 193 -1.03 -19.75 0.96
CA HIS A 193 -1.64 -21.00 0.47
C HIS A 193 -3.06 -21.09 1.02
N ASP A 194 -4.03 -21.49 0.21
CA ASP A 194 -5.33 -21.88 0.73
C ASP A 194 -5.27 -23.25 1.44
N GLY A 195 -6.37 -23.65 2.08
CA GLY A 195 -6.44 -24.95 2.77
C GLY A 195 -6.32 -26.17 1.83
N ALA A 196 -6.27 -25.96 0.52
CA ALA A 196 -6.04 -26.97 -0.51
C ALA A 196 -4.62 -26.90 -1.12
N GLY A 197 -3.77 -25.97 -0.65
CA GLY A 197 -2.38 -25.82 -1.10
C GLY A 197 -2.21 -25.01 -2.39
N HIS A 198 -3.25 -24.32 -2.86
CA HIS A 198 -3.12 -23.39 -3.99
C HIS A 198 -2.59 -22.04 -3.52
N THR A 199 -1.69 -21.44 -4.32
CA THR A 199 -1.24 -20.07 -4.08
C THR A 199 -2.42 -19.12 -4.17
N ARG A 200 -2.75 -18.44 -3.06
CA ARG A 200 -3.76 -17.38 -3.03
C ARG A 200 -3.05 -16.04 -3.15
N LEU A 201 -3.44 -15.30 -4.17
CA LEU A 201 -3.02 -13.93 -4.41
C LEU A 201 -4.13 -12.98 -3.99
N ASP A 202 -3.81 -11.92 -3.25
CA ASP A 202 -4.74 -10.82 -3.10
C ASP A 202 -4.77 -10.00 -4.41
N GLU A 203 -5.94 -9.89 -5.03
CA GLU A 203 -6.10 -9.23 -6.33
C GLU A 203 -5.78 -7.73 -6.25
N THR A 204 -6.04 -7.10 -5.09
CA THR A 204 -5.76 -5.67 -4.86
C THR A 204 -4.27 -5.45 -4.73
N GLU A 205 -3.60 -6.22 -3.88
CA GLU A 205 -2.13 -6.16 -3.74
C GLU A 205 -1.43 -6.43 -5.08
N ALA A 206 -1.92 -7.42 -5.85
CA ALA A 206 -1.33 -7.74 -7.14
C ALA A 206 -1.48 -6.60 -8.14
N LEU A 207 -2.62 -5.92 -8.15
CA LEU A 207 -2.87 -4.76 -8.99
C LEU A 207 -1.98 -3.58 -8.60
N GLU A 208 -1.89 -3.26 -7.30
CA GLU A 208 -1.03 -2.21 -6.77
C GLU A 208 0.44 -2.45 -7.13
N PHE A 209 0.92 -3.67 -6.85
CA PHE A 209 2.27 -4.12 -7.16
C PHE A 209 2.59 -4.00 -8.65
N THR A 210 1.69 -4.49 -9.50
CA THR A 210 1.85 -4.41 -10.95
C THR A 210 1.87 -2.96 -11.44
N THR A 211 1.05 -2.09 -10.82
CA THR A 211 0.99 -0.66 -11.16
C THR A 211 2.30 0.04 -10.85
N VAL A 212 2.88 -0.18 -9.66
CA VAL A 212 4.18 0.41 -9.28
C VAL A 212 5.30 -0.10 -10.19
N LEU A 213 5.36 -1.41 -10.45
CA LEU A 213 6.34 -1.99 -11.38
C LEU A 213 6.21 -1.40 -12.79
N ALA A 214 4.97 -1.20 -13.26
CA ALA A 214 4.69 -0.59 -14.56
C ALA A 214 5.18 0.85 -14.64
N VAL A 215 5.09 1.64 -13.55
CA VAL A 215 5.67 3.00 -13.52
C VAL A 215 7.18 2.95 -13.76
N GLY A 216 7.89 2.02 -13.11
CA GLY A 216 9.33 1.85 -13.32
C GLY A 216 9.68 1.55 -14.78
N ILE A 217 8.90 0.66 -15.41
CA ILE A 217 9.06 0.30 -16.82
C ILE A 217 8.76 1.51 -17.73
N ALA A 218 7.62 2.16 -17.53
CA ALA A 218 7.11 3.24 -18.39
C ALA A 218 7.99 4.50 -18.34
N THR A 219 8.65 4.75 -17.21
CA THR A 219 9.55 5.90 -17.01
C THR A 219 11.00 5.61 -17.41
N GLY A 220 11.31 4.36 -17.81
CA GLY A 220 12.69 3.92 -18.03
C GLY A 220 13.55 4.02 -16.77
N GLY A 221 12.92 4.04 -15.60
CA GLY A 221 13.55 4.24 -14.31
C GLY A 221 14.31 3.01 -13.83
N THR A 222 15.22 3.22 -12.89
CA THR A 222 15.79 2.13 -12.10
C THR A 222 14.74 1.66 -11.10
N GLY A 223 14.77 0.39 -10.71
CA GLY A 223 13.89 -0.14 -9.66
C GLY A 223 14.42 -1.46 -9.09
N GLY A 224 13.81 -1.91 -8.02
CA GLY A 224 14.14 -3.16 -7.35
C GLY A 224 12.89 -3.97 -7.04
N LEU A 225 13.02 -5.28 -7.12
CA LEU A 225 12.02 -6.23 -6.64
C LEU A 225 12.72 -7.21 -5.72
N VAL A 226 12.14 -7.45 -4.55
CA VAL A 226 12.60 -8.48 -3.63
C VAL A 226 11.46 -9.44 -3.35
N MET A 227 11.80 -10.72 -3.21
CA MET A 227 10.90 -11.76 -2.73
C MET A 227 11.50 -12.44 -1.50
N ARG A 228 10.80 -12.38 -0.37
CA ARG A 228 11.03 -13.19 0.82
C ARG A 228 10.10 -14.40 0.77
N THR A 229 10.66 -15.60 0.92
CA THR A 229 9.91 -16.84 1.08
C THR A 229 10.14 -17.36 2.49
N SER A 230 9.06 -17.58 3.24
CA SER A 230 9.13 -18.05 4.62
C SER A 230 8.75 -19.52 4.72
N THR A 231 9.62 -20.31 5.34
CA THR A 231 9.43 -21.76 5.54
C THR A 231 9.75 -22.15 6.97
N GLU A 232 9.37 -23.36 7.39
CA GLU A 232 9.78 -23.89 8.72
C GLU A 232 11.30 -24.00 8.87
N ALA A 233 12.05 -24.09 7.76
CA ALA A 233 13.51 -24.17 7.77
C ALA A 233 14.20 -22.80 7.88
N GLY A 234 13.43 -21.71 7.85
CA GLY A 234 13.93 -20.34 7.81
C GLY A 234 13.47 -19.58 6.58
N ASP A 235 13.92 -18.33 6.50
CA ASP A 235 13.52 -17.39 5.47
C ASP A 235 14.59 -17.29 4.40
N ARG A 236 14.15 -17.20 3.14
CA ARG A 236 15.02 -16.96 2.00
C ARG A 236 14.64 -15.66 1.32
N VAL A 237 15.62 -14.85 0.97
CA VAL A 237 15.44 -13.59 0.25
C VAL A 237 16.17 -13.66 -1.09
N GLN A 238 15.46 -13.28 -2.15
CA GLN A 238 15.97 -13.18 -3.52
C GLN A 238 15.52 -11.84 -4.11
N GLY A 239 16.31 -11.24 -5.00
CA GLY A 239 15.97 -9.95 -5.58
C GLY A 239 16.33 -9.81 -7.05
N TRP A 240 15.69 -8.87 -7.71
CA TRP A 240 15.91 -8.49 -9.10
C TRP A 240 16.00 -6.97 -9.20
N ARG A 241 16.86 -6.50 -10.11
CA ARG A 241 16.94 -5.10 -10.51
C ARG A 241 16.12 -4.89 -11.77
N LEU A 242 15.31 -3.84 -11.80
CA LEU A 242 14.65 -3.38 -13.01
C LEU A 242 15.65 -2.60 -13.88
N GLU A 243 15.86 -3.09 -15.09
CA GLU A 243 16.68 -2.46 -16.12
C GLU A 243 15.84 -2.36 -17.41
N GLY A 244 15.28 -1.17 -17.64
CA GLY A 244 14.29 -0.96 -18.71
C GLY A 244 13.06 -1.84 -18.47
N GLU A 245 12.80 -2.76 -19.40
CA GLU A 245 11.62 -3.65 -19.35
C GLU A 245 11.94 -5.07 -18.83
N ARG A 246 13.06 -5.22 -18.12
CA ARG A 246 13.57 -6.53 -17.67
C ARG A 246 13.91 -6.52 -16.19
N LEU A 247 13.68 -7.67 -15.55
CA LEU A 247 14.14 -7.94 -14.19
C LEU A 247 15.42 -8.78 -14.25
N CYS A 248 16.55 -8.12 -14.01
CA CYS A 248 17.87 -8.75 -13.96
C CYS A 248 18.11 -9.35 -12.56
N PRO A 249 18.46 -10.63 -12.42
CA PRO A 249 18.63 -11.27 -11.12
C PRO A 249 19.81 -10.64 -10.35
N LEU A 250 19.60 -10.39 -9.07
CA LEU A 250 20.66 -9.98 -8.15
C LEU A 250 21.43 -11.20 -7.65
N THR A 251 22.73 -11.01 -7.44
CA THR A 251 23.58 -11.97 -6.73
C THR A 251 23.26 -11.98 -5.24
N ALA A 252 23.61 -13.08 -4.55
CA ALA A 252 23.45 -13.17 -3.09
C ALA A 252 24.12 -11.99 -2.34
N ALA A 253 25.26 -11.51 -2.84
CA ALA A 253 25.97 -10.37 -2.25
C ALA A 253 25.21 -9.06 -2.45
N GLU A 254 24.63 -8.83 -3.63
CA GLU A 254 23.82 -7.62 -3.90
C GLU A 254 22.52 -7.63 -3.09
N VAL A 255 21.87 -8.78 -2.92
CA VAL A 255 20.69 -8.92 -2.06
C VAL A 255 21.05 -8.65 -0.59
N PHE A 256 22.17 -9.20 -0.13
CA PHE A 256 22.67 -8.96 1.22
C PHE A 256 22.98 -7.47 1.47
N ASP A 257 23.68 -6.83 0.55
CA ASP A 257 24.05 -5.41 0.63
C ASP A 257 22.80 -4.51 0.69
N ALA A 258 21.81 -4.80 -0.16
CA ALA A 258 20.53 -4.08 -0.15
C ALA A 258 19.76 -4.22 1.17
N TYR A 259 19.78 -5.39 1.82
CA TYR A 259 19.11 -5.60 3.12
C TYR A 259 19.89 -5.05 4.31
N CYS A 260 21.20 -4.91 4.17
CA CYS A 260 22.06 -4.36 5.20
C CYS A 260 22.25 -2.85 5.05
N THR A 261 21.45 -2.18 4.21
CA THR A 261 21.51 -0.73 3.98
C THR A 261 20.14 -0.12 4.25
N ASP A 262 20.08 0.87 5.13
CA ASP A 262 18.86 1.63 5.39
C ASP A 262 18.42 2.38 4.13
N ALA A 263 17.16 2.19 3.72
CA ALA A 263 16.64 2.76 2.48
C ALA A 263 16.54 4.30 2.51
N VAL A 264 16.51 4.92 3.69
CA VAL A 264 16.35 6.37 3.87
C VAL A 264 17.70 7.03 4.17
N SER A 265 18.50 6.48 5.09
CA SER A 265 19.76 7.09 5.52
C SER A 265 20.98 6.56 4.77
N GLY A 266 20.90 5.35 4.18
CA GLY A 266 22.03 4.65 3.60
C GLY A 266 22.99 4.05 4.64
N ASP A 267 22.62 4.07 5.93
CA ASP A 267 23.44 3.50 6.99
C ASP A 267 23.41 1.98 6.97
N LEU A 268 24.48 1.37 7.48
CA LEU A 268 24.55 -0.09 7.57
C LEU A 268 23.67 -0.62 8.71
N ILE A 269 22.76 -1.53 8.36
CA ILE A 269 21.92 -2.29 9.28
C ILE A 269 22.53 -3.68 9.44
N ALA A 270 22.49 -4.21 10.67
CA ALA A 270 22.94 -5.57 10.93
C ALA A 270 22.03 -6.59 10.21
N PRO A 271 22.60 -7.62 9.55
CA PRO A 271 21.81 -8.63 8.88
C PRO A 271 20.91 -9.39 9.85
N GLU A 272 19.71 -9.76 9.37
CA GLU A 272 18.74 -10.50 10.15
C GLU A 272 19.22 -11.95 10.34
N SER A 273 19.23 -12.43 11.58
CA SER A 273 19.67 -13.80 11.89
C SER A 273 18.64 -14.81 11.40
N GLY A 274 19.10 -15.82 10.65
CA GLY A 274 18.24 -16.89 10.14
C GLY A 274 17.66 -16.64 8.74
N VAL A 275 18.10 -15.57 8.08
CA VAL A 275 17.76 -15.27 6.68
C VAL A 275 18.86 -15.76 5.73
N ASP A 276 18.46 -16.54 4.72
CA ASP A 276 19.28 -16.98 3.59
C ASP A 276 19.18 -15.97 2.44
N TYR A 277 20.19 -15.12 2.28
CA TYR A 277 20.32 -14.20 1.16
C TYR A 277 20.86 -14.96 -0.06
N SER A 278 19.97 -15.23 -1.01
CA SER A 278 20.24 -16.13 -2.14
C SER A 278 20.24 -15.38 -3.47
N ALA A 279 21.02 -15.88 -4.43
CA ALA A 279 20.94 -15.39 -5.80
C ALA A 279 19.55 -15.67 -6.37
N ALA A 280 18.99 -14.69 -7.08
CA ALA A 280 17.72 -14.86 -7.76
C ALA A 280 17.89 -15.68 -9.04
N PRO A 281 16.88 -16.50 -9.43
CA PRO A 281 16.88 -17.16 -10.71
C PRO A 281 16.72 -16.14 -11.84
N ASP A 282 17.34 -16.43 -12.98
CA ASP A 282 17.03 -15.74 -14.23
C ASP A 282 15.60 -16.06 -14.64
N LEU A 283 14.81 -15.02 -14.90
CA LEU A 283 13.41 -15.15 -15.31
C LEU A 283 13.27 -15.41 -16.82
N GLY A 284 14.39 -15.42 -17.55
CA GLY A 284 14.46 -15.63 -18.99
C GLY A 284 14.09 -14.37 -19.79
N SER A 285 14.72 -14.20 -20.94
CA SER A 285 14.26 -13.24 -21.96
C SER A 285 13.05 -13.81 -22.69
N ASP A 286 12.14 -12.96 -23.15
CA ASP A 286 11.17 -13.35 -24.18
C ASP A 286 11.92 -14.03 -25.33
N GLY A 287 11.48 -15.25 -25.67
CA GLY A 287 11.94 -15.90 -26.87
C GLY A 287 11.56 -15.03 -28.06
N SER A 288 12.54 -14.32 -28.62
CA SER A 288 12.58 -13.69 -29.95
C SER A 288 11.23 -13.53 -30.66
N GLU A 289 10.64 -12.33 -30.61
CA GLU A 289 10.05 -11.68 -31.78
C GLU A 289 10.03 -10.16 -31.54
N GLU A 290 10.87 -9.47 -32.31
CA GLU A 290 10.93 -8.02 -32.56
C GLU A 290 10.76 -7.08 -31.36
N GLY A 291 11.88 -6.80 -30.69
CA GLY A 291 11.99 -5.67 -29.79
C GLY A 291 11.73 -4.36 -30.54
N HIS A 292 10.60 -3.73 -30.27
CA HIS A 292 10.48 -2.29 -30.37
C HIS A 292 11.33 -1.71 -29.24
N HIS A 293 12.55 -1.30 -29.58
CA HIS A 293 13.31 -0.42 -28.71
C HIS A 293 12.53 0.90 -28.61
N HIS A 294 12.01 1.16 -27.41
CA HIS A 294 11.47 2.46 -27.00
C HIS A 294 12.58 3.51 -26.86
#